data_AF-A0A2R7SAN8-F1
#
_entry.id   AF-A0A2R7SAN8-F1
#
_cell.length_a   1.000
_cell.length_b   1.000
_cell.length_c   1.000
_cell.angle_alpha   90.00
_cell.angle_beta   90.00
_cell.angle_gamma   90.00
#
_symmetry.space_group_name_H-M   'P 1'
#
loop_
_entity.id
_entity.type
_entity.pdbx_description
1 polymer ?
#
loop_
_entity_poly.entity_id
_entity_poly.type
_entity_poly.pdbx_seq_one_letter_code
_entity_poly.pdbx_strand_id
1 'polypeptide(L)'
;MRPPYAAAVMFARLPTLICAGLLAASLTTHAKPSREPPPRPLGTRPALVAFADELAAAQGWDAAELRSQLAAARNLPKVRQLILPAAVGTAKNWTAYRDRFIEPKRVAAGLAFWA
;
A
#
# COMPACT_ATOMS: atom_id res chain seq x y z
N MET A 1 -67.96 24.64 -7.95
CA MET A 1 -68.62 25.21 -9.15
C MET A 1 -67.58 25.27 -10.27
N ARG A 2 -67.64 24.35 -11.23
CA ARG A 2 -66.79 24.34 -12.45
C ARG A 2 -67.43 25.25 -13.51
N PRO A 3 -66.61 25.90 -14.34
CA PRO A 3 -66.92 25.99 -15.77
C PRO A 3 -65.87 25.29 -16.66
N PRO A 4 -66.24 25.02 -17.94
CA PRO A 4 -65.86 23.79 -18.67
C PRO A 4 -65.00 24.01 -19.95
N TYR A 5 -64.39 22.89 -20.39
CA TYR A 5 -64.06 22.45 -21.77
C TYR A 5 -63.49 23.41 -22.83
N ALA A 6 -62.31 23.06 -23.35
CA ALA A 6 -61.96 22.83 -24.78
C ALA A 6 -60.41 22.78 -24.88
N ALA A 7 -59.73 21.90 -25.61
CA ALA A 7 -60.12 21.04 -26.71
C ALA A 7 -59.21 19.78 -26.75
N ALA A 8 -59.75 18.73 -27.37
CA ALA A 8 -59.02 17.59 -27.93
C ALA A 8 -57.87 18.08 -28.86
N VAL A 9 -56.80 17.34 -29.13
CA VAL A 9 -56.80 16.18 -30.04
C VAL A 9 -55.58 15.27 -29.75
N MET A 10 -55.87 13.98 -29.88
CA MET A 10 -55.06 12.78 -29.68
C MET A 10 -54.20 12.44 -30.93
N PHE A 11 -53.25 11.51 -30.73
CA PHE A 11 -52.41 10.80 -31.70
C PHE A 11 -51.09 11.53 -32.08
N ALA A 12 -49.90 10.94 -32.05
CA ALA A 12 -49.57 9.54 -32.29
C ALA A 12 -48.09 9.19 -31.92
N ARG A 13 -47.87 7.90 -31.61
CA ARG A 13 -46.63 7.08 -31.78
C ARG A 13 -45.50 7.15 -30.74
N LEU A 14 -45.43 6.12 -29.89
CA LEU A 14 -44.19 5.45 -29.43
C LEU A 14 -43.45 4.83 -30.65
N PRO A 15 -42.12 4.56 -30.65
CA PRO A 15 -41.43 3.83 -29.56
C PRO A 15 -39.93 4.17 -29.28
N THR A 16 -39.47 3.76 -28.10
CA THR A 16 -38.12 3.27 -27.72
C THR A 16 -36.86 4.04 -28.16
N LEU A 17 -36.18 4.69 -27.22
CA LEU A 17 -34.73 4.92 -27.26
C LEU A 17 -34.09 4.64 -25.88
N ILE A 18 -33.53 3.42 -25.81
CA ILE A 18 -32.23 3.08 -25.22
C ILE A 18 -32.01 3.42 -23.72
N CYS A 19 -32.29 2.41 -22.89
CA CYS A 19 -31.50 2.13 -21.70
C CYS A 19 -30.06 1.78 -22.12
N ALA A 20 -29.08 2.64 -21.87
CA ALA A 20 -27.66 2.26 -21.87
C ALA A 20 -26.83 3.27 -21.08
N GLY A 21 -26.78 3.08 -19.77
CA GLY A 21 -25.91 3.85 -18.87
C GLY A 21 -25.73 3.16 -17.52
N LEU A 22 -25.85 1.83 -17.48
CA LEU A 22 -25.51 1.06 -16.29
C LEU A 22 -23.99 0.93 -16.19
N LEU A 23 -23.43 1.58 -15.17
CA LEU A 23 -22.48 0.98 -14.25
C LEU A 23 -21.34 0.15 -14.88
N ALA A 24 -20.41 0.82 -15.58
CA ALA A 24 -19.05 0.28 -15.70
C ALA A 24 -18.30 0.50 -14.37
N ALA A 25 -18.70 -0.24 -13.34
CA ALA A 25 -17.96 -0.33 -12.09
C ALA A 25 -16.58 -0.91 -12.41
N SER A 26 -15.54 -0.12 -12.17
CA SER A 26 -14.14 -0.50 -12.28
C SER A 26 -13.85 -1.81 -11.55
N LEU A 27 -13.77 -2.91 -12.29
CA LEU A 27 -13.12 -4.13 -11.81
C LEU A 27 -11.62 -3.86 -11.77
N THR A 28 -11.13 -3.27 -10.68
CA THR A 28 -9.71 -3.28 -10.37
C THR A 28 -9.33 -4.73 -10.06
N THR A 29 -8.94 -5.47 -11.08
CA THR A 29 -8.32 -6.78 -10.92
C THR A 29 -7.13 -6.60 -9.99
N HIS A 30 -7.22 -7.15 -8.77
CA HIS A 30 -6.08 -7.25 -7.87
C HIS A 30 -5.04 -8.12 -8.57
N ALA A 31 -4.04 -7.49 -9.17
CA ALA A 31 -2.92 -8.18 -9.76
C ALA A 31 -2.29 -9.05 -8.66
N LYS A 32 -2.22 -10.37 -8.93
CA LYS A 32 -1.56 -11.34 -8.06
C LYS A 32 -0.13 -10.82 -7.77
N PRO A 33 0.31 -10.73 -6.50
CA PRO A 33 1.63 -10.22 -6.21
C PRO A 33 2.65 -11.08 -6.97
N SER A 34 3.42 -10.46 -7.86
CA SER A 34 4.52 -11.13 -8.51
C SER A 34 5.47 -11.61 -7.41
N ARG A 35 5.80 -12.90 -7.45
CA ARG A 35 6.73 -13.50 -6.49
C ARG A 35 8.08 -12.81 -6.68
N GLU A 36 8.46 -11.96 -5.73
CA GLU A 36 9.76 -11.30 -5.76
C GLU A 36 10.84 -12.41 -5.74
N PRO A 37 11.85 -12.34 -6.62
CA PRO A 37 12.92 -13.32 -6.63
C PRO A 37 13.60 -13.39 -5.25
N PRO A 38 14.17 -14.55 -4.87
CA PRO A 38 14.78 -14.70 -3.56
C PRO A 38 15.88 -13.63 -3.36
N PRO A 39 15.96 -13.03 -2.15
CA PRO A 39 16.96 -12.01 -1.87
C PRO A 39 18.37 -12.53 -2.11
N ARG A 40 19.17 -11.74 -2.84
CA ARG A 40 20.57 -12.05 -3.12
C ARG A 40 21.48 -11.60 -1.97
N PRO A 41 22.53 -12.36 -1.64
CA PRO A 41 23.55 -11.91 -0.69
C PRO A 41 24.19 -10.58 -1.14
N LEU A 42 24.69 -9.79 -0.20
CA LEU A 42 25.42 -8.57 -0.49
C LEU A 42 26.78 -8.87 -1.15
N GLY A 43 27.41 -9.97 -0.77
CA GLY A 43 28.73 -10.39 -1.25
C GLY A 43 29.85 -9.45 -0.78
N THR A 44 31.03 -9.62 -1.37
CA THR A 44 32.26 -8.90 -1.00
C THR A 44 32.39 -7.57 -1.73
N ARG A 45 31.54 -6.60 -1.40
CA ARG A 45 31.62 -5.24 -1.98
C ARG A 45 32.73 -4.45 -1.28
N PRO A 46 33.56 -3.65 -1.99
CA PRO A 46 34.65 -2.89 -1.37
C PRO A 46 34.20 -2.00 -0.20
N ALA A 47 33.09 -1.27 -0.37
CA ALA A 47 32.54 -0.42 0.70
C ALA A 47 32.07 -1.22 1.93
N LEU A 48 31.59 -2.46 1.73
CA LEU A 48 31.15 -3.33 2.83
C LEU A 48 32.35 -3.89 3.59
N VAL A 49 33.44 -4.21 2.87
CA VAL A 49 34.71 -4.65 3.49
C VAL A 49 35.33 -3.53 4.30
N ALA A 50 35.43 -2.32 3.73
CA ALA A 50 35.95 -1.15 4.45
C ALA A 50 35.14 -0.86 5.71
N PHE A 51 33.80 -0.86 5.61
CA PHE A 51 32.92 -0.69 6.77
C PHE A 51 33.11 -1.78 7.83
N ALA A 52 33.24 -3.05 7.42
CA ALA A 52 33.49 -4.15 8.34
C ALA A 52 34.82 -3.97 9.08
N ASP A 53 35.86 -3.52 8.39
CA ASP A 53 37.18 -3.32 8.97
C ASP A 53 37.20 -2.18 9.98
N GLU A 54 36.59 -1.05 9.63
CA GLU A 54 36.43 0.10 10.52
C GLU A 54 35.64 -0.26 11.77
N LEU A 55 34.51 -0.96 11.61
CA LEU A 55 33.65 -1.36 12.73
C LEU A 55 34.33 -2.40 13.63
N ALA A 56 34.99 -3.40 13.04
CA ALA A 56 35.70 -4.42 13.78
C ALA A 56 36.84 -3.81 14.61
N ALA A 57 37.61 -2.89 14.03
CA ALA A 57 38.66 -2.17 14.74
C ALA A 57 38.10 -1.33 15.90
N ALA A 58 36.99 -0.62 15.67
CA ALA A 58 36.36 0.21 16.69
C ALA A 58 35.79 -0.60 17.88
N GLN A 59 35.34 -1.84 17.64
CA GLN A 59 34.69 -2.68 18.64
C GLN A 59 35.59 -3.82 19.17
N GLY A 60 36.80 -3.97 18.64
CA GLY A 60 37.69 -5.09 18.96
C GLY A 60 37.17 -6.46 18.50
N TRP A 61 36.44 -6.50 17.38
CA TRP A 61 35.88 -7.74 16.82
C TRP A 61 36.80 -8.36 15.77
N ASP A 62 36.57 -9.64 15.46
CA ASP A 62 37.23 -10.31 14.33
C ASP A 62 36.69 -9.76 13.00
N ALA A 63 37.57 -9.10 12.24
CA ALA A 63 37.22 -8.50 10.96
C ALA A 63 36.86 -9.54 9.89
N ALA A 64 37.52 -10.70 9.87
CA ALA A 64 37.24 -11.75 8.89
C ALA A 64 35.86 -12.37 9.14
N GLU A 65 35.52 -12.60 10.41
CA GLU A 65 34.21 -13.07 10.81
C GLU A 65 33.12 -12.06 10.44
N LEU A 66 33.30 -10.78 10.78
CA LEU A 66 32.34 -9.74 10.46
C LEU A 66 32.13 -9.57 8.95
N ARG A 67 33.20 -9.61 8.15
CA ARG A 67 33.12 -9.61 6.68
C ARG A 67 32.28 -10.77 6.16
N SER A 68 32.48 -11.98 6.70
CA SER A 68 31.72 -13.17 6.31
C SER A 68 30.22 -13.02 6.62
N GLN A 69 29.90 -12.57 7.84
CA GLN A 69 28.51 -12.32 8.25
C GLN A 69 27.83 -11.27 7.37
N LEU A 70 28.51 -10.15 7.09
CA LEU A 70 27.97 -9.09 6.23
C LEU A 70 27.85 -9.52 4.76
N ALA A 71 28.78 -10.32 4.25
CA ALA A 71 28.70 -10.84 2.88
C ALA A 71 27.48 -11.75 2.68
N ALA A 72 27.10 -12.51 3.72
CA ALA A 72 25.92 -13.37 3.73
C ALA A 72 24.59 -12.60 3.90
N ALA A 73 24.62 -11.36 4.39
CA ALA A 73 23.43 -10.55 4.58
C ALA A 73 22.69 -10.33 3.25
N ARG A 74 21.36 -10.27 3.32
CA ARG A 74 20.49 -10.25 2.13
C ARG A 74 20.18 -8.83 1.69
N ASN A 75 20.35 -8.56 0.40
CA ASN A 75 19.85 -7.35 -0.23
C ASN A 75 18.33 -7.49 -0.45
N LEU A 76 17.55 -6.66 0.25
CA LEU A 76 16.09 -6.60 0.14
C LEU A 76 15.67 -5.33 -0.61
N PRO A 77 15.37 -5.41 -1.92
CA PRO A 77 14.94 -4.25 -2.70
C PRO A 77 13.72 -3.54 -2.10
N LYS A 78 12.80 -4.31 -1.51
CA LYS A 78 11.62 -3.77 -0.83
C LYS A 78 11.97 -2.86 0.35
N VAL A 79 12.99 -3.19 1.15
CA VAL A 79 13.42 -2.35 2.28
C VAL A 79 13.96 -1.01 1.77
N ARG A 80 14.78 -1.04 0.70
CA ARG A 80 15.25 0.18 0.03
C ARG A 80 14.10 1.04 -0.50
N GLN A 81 13.04 0.43 -1.00
CA GLN A 81 11.86 1.18 -1.44
C GLN A 81 11.12 1.84 -0.25
N LEU A 82 10.98 1.13 0.87
CA LEU A 82 10.19 1.57 2.02
C LEU A 82 10.89 2.62 2.90
N ILE A 83 12.22 2.73 2.83
CA ILE A 83 12.99 3.74 3.58
C ILE A 83 12.97 5.12 2.91
N LEU A 84 12.71 5.17 1.60
CA LEU A 84 12.61 6.43 0.89
C LEU A 84 11.38 7.21 1.39
N PRO A 85 11.47 8.55 1.45
CA PRO A 85 10.31 9.35 1.83
C PRO A 85 9.15 9.07 0.86
N ALA A 86 7.94 9.09 1.40
CA ALA A 86 6.75 9.01 0.57
C ALA A 86 6.72 10.18 -0.43
N ALA A 87 6.09 9.96 -1.59
CA ALA A 87 5.88 11.02 -2.57
C ALA A 87 5.16 12.22 -1.93
N VAL A 88 5.67 13.42 -2.18
CA VAL A 88 5.11 14.66 -1.65
C VAL A 88 3.78 14.94 -2.34
N GLY A 89 2.72 15.30 -1.59
CA GLY A 89 1.50 15.85 -2.20
C GLY A 89 0.17 15.41 -1.59
N THR A 90 0.14 14.43 -0.68
CA THR A 90 -1.13 14.06 0.00
C THR A 90 -1.27 14.82 1.31
N ALA A 91 -2.38 15.56 1.46
CA ALA A 91 -2.74 16.18 2.74
C ALA A 91 -2.90 15.10 3.82
N LYS A 92 -2.40 15.38 5.03
CA LYS A 92 -2.54 14.46 6.17
C LYS A 92 -4.02 14.39 6.57
N ASN A 93 -4.59 13.17 6.59
CA ASN A 93 -5.96 12.94 7.07
C ASN A 93 -5.91 12.32 8.49
N TRP A 94 -6.27 13.12 9.51
CA TRP A 94 -6.27 12.67 10.89
C TRP A 94 -7.31 11.58 11.16
N THR A 95 -8.53 11.74 10.66
CA THR A 95 -9.62 10.77 10.84
C THR A 95 -9.23 9.40 10.29
N ALA A 96 -8.70 9.35 9.06
CA ALA A 96 -8.22 8.09 8.48
C ALA A 96 -7.02 7.51 9.25
N TYR A 97 -6.15 8.35 9.81
CA TYR A 97 -5.03 7.86 10.62
C TYR A 97 -5.51 7.24 11.94
N ARG A 98 -6.38 7.91 12.72
CA ARG A 98 -6.89 7.38 14.00
C ARG A 98 -7.64 6.06 13.81
N ASP A 99 -8.42 5.93 12.73
CA ASP A 99 -9.26 4.76 12.46
C ASP A 99 -8.42 3.50 12.19
N ARG A 100 -7.14 3.64 11.78
CA ARG A 100 -6.21 2.51 11.63
C ARG A 100 -5.74 1.90 12.95
N PHE A 101 -5.90 2.60 14.07
CA PHE A 101 -5.36 2.20 15.37
C PHE A 101 -6.43 2.05 16.45
N ILE A 102 -7.44 2.93 16.46
CA ILE A 102 -8.50 2.94 17.47
C ILE A 102 -9.69 2.14 16.95
N GLU A 103 -9.63 0.83 17.13
CA GLU A 103 -10.66 -0.11 16.69
C GLU A 103 -10.88 -1.23 17.72
N PRO A 104 -12.06 -1.88 17.75
CA PRO A 104 -12.43 -2.78 18.85
C PRO A 104 -11.46 -3.92 19.12
N LYS A 105 -10.90 -4.56 18.08
CA LYS A 105 -9.98 -5.70 18.18
C LYS A 105 -8.67 -5.29 18.84
N ARG A 106 -8.06 -4.17 18.44
CA ARG A 106 -6.81 -3.69 19.04
C ARG A 106 -7.00 -3.19 20.46
N VAL A 107 -8.13 -2.56 20.77
CA VAL A 107 -8.46 -2.18 22.15
C VAL A 107 -8.62 -3.41 23.03
N ALA A 108 -9.36 -4.42 22.59
CA ALA A 108 -9.49 -5.69 23.32
C ALA A 108 -8.14 -6.39 23.52
N ALA A 109 -7.29 -6.43 22.48
CA ALA A 109 -5.93 -6.98 22.58
C ALA A 109 -5.06 -6.18 23.57
N GLY A 110 -5.20 -4.85 23.61
CA GLY A 110 -4.51 -3.99 24.57
C GLY A 110 -4.94 -4.26 26.01
N LEU A 111 -6.24 -4.48 26.26
CA LEU A 111 -6.73 -4.86 27.59
C LEU A 111 -6.21 -6.23 28.03
N ALA A 112 -6.22 -7.22 27.11
CA ALA A 112 -5.70 -8.55 27.39
C ALA A 112 -4.18 -8.57 27.64
N PHE A 113 -3.42 -7.68 26.99
CA PHE A 113 -2.00 -7.49 27.25
C PHE A 113 -1.72 -6.82 28.61
N TRP A 114 -2.60 -5.92 29.05
CA TRP A 114 -2.43 -5.17 30.29
C TRP A 114 -2.72 -6.03 31.53
N ALA A 115 -3.79 -6.81 31.49
CA ALA A 115 -4.27 -7.64 32.60
C ALA A 115 -3.19 -8.60 33.15
#